data_AF-A0A820MAI1-F1
#
_entry.id   AF-A0A820MAI1-F1
#
_cell.length_a   1.000
_cell.length_b   1.000
_cell.length_c   1.000
_cell.angle_alpha   90.00
_cell.angle_beta   90.00
_cell.angle_gamma   90.00
#
_symmetry.space_group_name_H-M   'P 1'
#
loop_
_entity.id
_entity.type
_entity.pdbx_description
1 polymer ?
#
loop_
_entity_poly.entity_id
_entity_poly.type
_entity_poly.pdbx_seq_one_letter_code
_entity_poly.pdbx_strand_id
1 'polypeptide(L)'
;MVSLYQYEYIINVIFKVIFIINAQLFTCGDIDTLLIAPRHIDRTDFFTTFVEFLRRQPEVCDLRAIEEAYVPVIKLTFDGIELDMLFARLALATIPDTLDLKDDKILLNLDQRCVRSLNGCRVTDEILDLVPNRETFKSTLRAIKLWAKKCGLYSNALGFFGGVTWAMLVARICQLYPNAIAATLVHKFFLVYSHWEWPTPVLLKPVNDAHYGFSVWDPMTNPFDRHHLMPIITPAYPQQNSTHNVTQSTQKIIVQEIKRGLDIVNDIMASKAEWKQLFTGIPFFQRYKHYIILLLSASDQNQFLEWSGLVEAKIRLLIGNLERNLYIDIAHVSSDKYTPDESVFENQQLNNKTSTENENLNKNNQNKSAETNGHASPESSSTIATQQSTTSPSNTTNTSSTFSGMWVVGLQFKNVNKVQLDLTEEIRIFLNVVYKASANNSNLNRENINLDARYIRRRDLHTVLPKHAISTSNQSPRLSKTNVVDEKSETNLNSSLKRPKLNSSSSDTIIEADSDVVTKRLKPESINEVNNESSPKISEANHTTD
;
A
#
# COMPACT_ATOMS: atom_id res chain seq x y z
N MET A 1 -10.63 -43.49 26.15
CA MET A 1 -9.86 -42.37 26.74
C MET A 1 -8.47 -42.28 26.10
N VAL A 2 -8.38 -41.97 24.80
CA VAL A 2 -7.08 -41.79 24.09
C VAL A 2 -7.05 -40.42 23.36
N SER A 3 -8.03 -39.55 23.60
CA SER A 3 -8.38 -38.43 22.71
C SER A 3 -8.03 -37.02 23.23
N LEU A 4 -7.31 -36.90 24.36
CA LEU A 4 -6.98 -35.59 24.97
C LEU A 4 -5.48 -35.47 25.32
N TYR A 5 -4.91 -36.43 26.04
CA TYR A 5 -3.47 -36.45 26.35
C TYR A 5 -2.56 -36.45 25.11
N GLN A 6 -3.00 -37.06 24.01
CA GLN A 6 -2.24 -37.03 22.76
C GLN A 6 -2.26 -35.63 22.11
N TYR A 7 -3.31 -34.83 22.34
CA TYR A 7 -3.40 -33.46 21.87
C TYR A 7 -2.63 -32.47 22.77
N GLU A 8 -2.62 -32.62 24.09
CA GLU A 8 -1.72 -31.83 24.96
C GLU A 8 -0.24 -32.07 24.60
N TYR A 9 0.13 -33.29 24.20
CA TYR A 9 1.48 -33.57 23.73
C TYR A 9 1.74 -33.00 22.32
N ILE A 10 0.78 -33.07 21.38
CA ILE A 10 0.90 -32.42 20.06
C ILE A 10 1.04 -30.89 20.19
N ILE A 11 0.30 -30.27 21.10
CA ILE A 11 0.36 -28.83 21.39
C ILE A 11 1.73 -28.44 21.99
N ASN A 12 2.36 -29.31 22.77
CA ASN A 12 3.67 -29.04 23.39
C ASN A 12 4.90 -29.49 22.56
N VAL A 13 4.77 -30.32 21.52
CA VAL A 13 5.93 -31.05 20.95
C VAL A 13 6.17 -30.89 19.44
N ILE A 14 5.21 -30.47 18.60
CA ILE A 14 5.49 -30.29 17.14
C ILE A 14 4.94 -28.97 16.57
N PHE A 15 5.29 -27.85 17.21
CA PHE A 15 5.12 -26.52 16.60
C PHE A 15 6.40 -25.70 16.74
N LYS A 16 7.20 -25.66 15.66
CA LYS A 16 8.28 -24.68 15.55
C LYS A 16 7.67 -23.33 15.16
N VAL A 17 7.25 -22.56 16.15
CA VAL A 17 6.81 -21.17 15.98
C VAL A 17 8.04 -20.35 15.61
N ILE A 18 8.22 -20.10 14.32
CA ILE A 18 9.26 -19.19 13.85
C ILE A 18 8.66 -17.79 13.92
N PHE A 19 8.98 -17.09 15.00
CA PHE A 19 8.86 -15.64 15.06
C PHE A 19 9.68 -15.06 13.91
N ILE A 20 9.04 -14.43 12.93
CA ILE A 20 9.78 -13.69 11.92
C ILE A 20 10.37 -12.50 12.66
N ILE A 21 11.69 -12.35 12.57
CA ILE A 21 12.43 -11.41 13.42
C ILE A 21 12.30 -9.98 12.88
N ASN A 22 11.08 -9.43 12.92
CA ASN A 22 10.86 -7.99 13.03
C ASN A 22 11.32 -7.47 14.41
N ALA A 23 11.29 -8.31 15.45
CA ALA A 23 11.67 -7.97 16.83
C ALA A 23 13.15 -7.53 17.02
N GLN A 24 14.14 -8.19 16.37
CA GLN A 24 15.55 -7.70 16.40
C GLN A 24 15.82 -6.55 15.41
N LEU A 25 14.78 -5.95 14.83
CA LEU A 25 14.85 -4.82 13.92
C LEU A 25 14.09 -3.59 14.45
N PHE A 26 12.93 -3.79 15.10
CA PHE A 26 12.04 -2.73 15.56
C PHE A 26 11.44 -3.08 16.93
N THR A 27 11.41 -2.12 17.85
CA THR A 27 10.89 -2.26 19.23
C THR A 27 9.46 -1.74 19.39
N CYS A 28 8.72 -1.57 18.29
CA CYS A 28 7.35 -1.08 18.27
C CYS A 28 6.70 -1.41 16.93
N GLY A 29 5.84 -2.42 16.91
CA GLY A 29 5.11 -2.89 15.73
C GLY A 29 4.74 -4.37 15.84
N ASP A 30 3.73 -4.73 15.05
CA ASP A 30 3.10 -6.04 14.95
C ASP A 30 4.13 -7.13 14.62
N ILE A 31 3.96 -8.34 15.18
CA ILE A 31 4.88 -9.47 14.99
C ILE A 31 4.32 -10.46 13.96
N ASP A 32 4.88 -10.43 12.75
CA ASP A 32 4.68 -11.50 11.77
C ASP A 32 5.24 -12.83 12.32
N THR A 33 4.42 -13.87 12.33
CA THR A 33 4.75 -15.18 12.89
C THR A 33 4.39 -16.26 11.88
N LEU A 34 5.28 -17.22 11.61
CA LEU A 34 4.96 -18.37 10.78
C LEU A 34 4.87 -19.65 11.63
N LEU A 35 3.68 -20.24 11.66
CA LEU A 35 3.47 -21.59 12.18
C LEU A 35 3.79 -22.60 11.07
N ILE A 36 4.78 -23.46 11.33
CA ILE A 36 5.19 -24.54 10.44
C ILE A 36 4.75 -25.88 11.04
N ALA A 37 3.97 -26.64 10.27
CA ALA A 37 3.38 -27.90 10.70
C ALA A 37 3.74 -29.06 9.76
N PRO A 38 3.82 -30.31 10.27
CA PRO A 38 4.05 -31.50 9.45
C PRO A 38 2.84 -31.84 8.57
N ARG A 39 3.04 -32.73 7.60
CA ARG A 39 2.08 -33.06 6.52
C ARG A 39 0.69 -33.53 6.97
N HIS A 40 0.53 -33.91 8.24
CA HIS A 40 -0.69 -34.47 8.81
C HIS A 40 -1.53 -33.46 9.60
N ILE A 41 -1.11 -32.19 9.64
CA ILE A 41 -1.88 -31.06 10.20
C ILE A 41 -2.34 -30.19 9.03
N ASP A 42 -3.64 -30.05 8.85
CA ASP A 42 -4.23 -29.32 7.73
C ASP A 42 -4.51 -27.85 8.05
N ARG A 43 -4.65 -27.04 6.99
CA ARG A 43 -4.96 -25.60 7.12
C ARG A 43 -6.32 -25.37 7.80
N THR A 44 -7.24 -26.33 7.67
CA THR A 44 -8.51 -26.35 8.41
C THR A 44 -8.29 -26.42 9.92
N ASP A 45 -7.32 -27.21 10.39
CA ASP A 45 -7.02 -27.33 11.82
C ASP A 45 -6.47 -26.01 12.40
N PHE A 46 -5.67 -25.29 11.59
CA PHE A 46 -5.20 -23.95 11.92
C PHE A 46 -6.35 -22.94 12.07
N PHE A 47 -7.35 -22.96 11.19
CA PHE A 47 -8.50 -22.03 11.26
C PHE A 47 -9.66 -22.48 12.15
N THR A 48 -9.64 -23.72 12.66
CA THR A 48 -10.69 -24.26 13.55
C THR A 48 -10.12 -24.58 14.94
N THR A 49 -9.50 -25.73 15.11
CA THR A 49 -8.97 -26.24 16.40
C THR A 49 -7.98 -25.27 17.03
N PHE A 50 -7.06 -24.68 16.26
CA PHE A 50 -6.07 -23.75 16.80
C PHE A 50 -6.69 -22.37 17.14
N VAL A 51 -7.67 -21.89 16.36
CA VAL A 51 -8.45 -20.70 16.73
C VAL A 51 -9.25 -20.93 18.02
N GLU A 52 -9.86 -22.10 18.19
CA GLU A 52 -10.54 -22.46 19.44
C GLU A 52 -9.58 -22.56 20.63
N PHE A 53 -8.37 -23.07 20.42
CA PHE A 53 -7.33 -23.09 21.44
C PHE A 53 -6.91 -21.67 21.85
N LEU A 54 -6.68 -20.77 20.88
CA LEU A 54 -6.36 -19.37 21.14
C LEU A 54 -7.48 -18.65 21.89
N ARG A 55 -8.76 -18.87 21.56
CA ARG A 55 -9.92 -18.32 22.29
C ARG A 55 -9.99 -18.69 23.78
N ARG A 56 -9.28 -19.74 24.20
CA ARG A 56 -9.28 -20.22 25.60
C ARG A 56 -8.11 -19.66 26.43
N GLN A 57 -7.16 -18.96 25.80
CA GLN A 57 -6.02 -18.34 26.50
C GLN A 57 -6.45 -16.98 27.06
N PRO A 58 -6.25 -16.69 28.35
CA PRO A 58 -6.65 -15.40 28.96
C PRO A 58 -5.85 -14.20 28.43
N GLU A 59 -4.68 -14.41 27.85
CA GLU A 59 -3.80 -13.39 27.26
C GLU A 59 -4.28 -12.91 25.88
N VAL A 60 -5.21 -13.63 25.24
CA VAL A 60 -5.64 -13.41 23.85
C VAL A 60 -6.84 -12.47 23.76
N CYS A 61 -6.66 -11.37 23.06
CA CYS A 61 -7.67 -10.39 22.67
C CYS A 61 -7.76 -10.27 21.13
N ASP A 62 -8.83 -9.63 20.63
CA ASP A 62 -9.00 -9.21 19.22
C ASP A 62 -8.83 -10.30 18.14
N LEU A 63 -8.99 -11.57 18.52
CA LEU A 63 -8.72 -12.74 17.67
C LEU A 63 -9.65 -12.82 16.45
N ARG A 64 -9.06 -12.69 15.26
CA ARG A 64 -9.75 -12.72 13.96
C ARG A 64 -9.04 -13.64 12.96
N ALA A 65 -9.76 -14.64 12.46
CA ALA A 65 -9.31 -15.50 11.37
C ALA A 65 -9.70 -14.92 10.00
N ILE A 66 -8.77 -14.90 9.05
CA ILE A 66 -8.98 -14.41 7.68
C ILE A 66 -8.45 -15.46 6.70
N GLU A 67 -9.24 -16.50 6.44
CA GLU A 67 -8.83 -17.62 5.57
C GLU A 67 -8.80 -17.26 4.07
N GLU A 68 -9.74 -16.44 3.61
CA GLU A 68 -9.90 -16.04 2.19
C GLU A 68 -8.90 -14.96 1.71
N ALA A 69 -7.92 -14.61 2.53
CA ALA A 69 -6.87 -13.67 2.15
C ALA A 69 -5.87 -14.27 1.15
N TYR A 70 -5.17 -13.41 0.39
CA TYR A 70 -4.13 -13.84 -0.58
C TYR A 70 -3.03 -14.70 0.07
N VAL A 71 -2.68 -14.36 1.32
CA VAL A 71 -2.01 -15.23 2.28
C VAL A 71 -2.96 -15.38 3.48
N PRO A 72 -3.48 -16.59 3.78
CA PRO A 72 -4.38 -16.79 4.91
C PRO A 72 -3.67 -16.49 6.25
N VAL A 73 -4.34 -15.73 7.13
CA VAL A 73 -3.75 -15.20 8.38
C VAL A 73 -4.74 -15.26 9.55
N ILE A 74 -4.23 -15.50 10.75
CA ILE A 74 -4.92 -15.23 12.02
C ILE A 74 -4.28 -13.98 12.63
N LYS A 75 -5.10 -12.97 12.94
CA LYS A 75 -4.68 -11.77 13.68
C LYS A 75 -5.16 -11.89 15.12
N LEU A 76 -4.33 -11.50 16.09
CA LEU A 76 -4.74 -11.38 17.49
C LEU A 76 -3.86 -10.37 18.25
N THR A 77 -4.31 -9.96 19.42
CA THR A 77 -3.50 -9.29 20.43
C THR A 77 -3.16 -10.32 21.51
N PHE A 78 -1.88 -10.51 21.85
CA PHE A 78 -1.43 -11.38 22.95
C PHE A 78 -0.63 -10.55 23.95
N ASP A 79 -1.07 -10.45 25.21
CA ASP A 79 -0.46 -9.58 26.25
C ASP A 79 -0.23 -8.12 25.78
N GLY A 80 -1.15 -7.60 24.96
CA GLY A 80 -1.05 -6.25 24.38
C GLY A 80 -0.11 -6.12 23.17
N ILE A 81 0.40 -7.23 22.63
CA ILE A 81 1.24 -7.28 21.43
C ILE A 81 0.41 -7.81 20.25
N GLU A 82 0.31 -7.04 19.16
CA GLU A 82 -0.35 -7.48 17.93
C GLU A 82 0.48 -8.56 17.20
N LEU A 83 -0.15 -9.68 16.85
CA LEU A 83 0.44 -10.84 16.18
C LEU A 83 -0.29 -11.15 14.87
N ASP A 84 0.47 -11.30 13.77
CA ASP A 84 -0.01 -11.80 12.48
C ASP A 84 0.52 -13.21 12.24
N MET A 85 -0.31 -14.23 12.50
CA MET A 85 0.06 -15.63 12.39
C MET A 85 -0.29 -16.21 11.02
N LEU A 86 0.72 -16.61 10.27
CA LEU A 86 0.63 -17.34 9.00
C LEU A 86 0.79 -18.85 9.22
N PHE A 87 0.32 -19.65 8.25
CA PHE A 87 0.42 -21.11 8.30
C PHE A 87 1.02 -21.73 7.04
N ALA A 88 2.00 -22.61 7.24
CA ALA A 88 2.58 -23.48 6.22
C ALA A 88 2.65 -24.94 6.70
N ARG A 89 2.05 -25.85 5.92
CA ARG A 89 2.17 -27.30 6.07
C ARG A 89 3.29 -27.79 5.15
N LEU A 90 4.31 -28.44 5.69
CA LEU A 90 5.41 -29.03 4.90
C LEU A 90 5.14 -30.50 4.57
N ALA A 91 5.74 -31.00 3.49
CA ALA A 91 5.66 -32.40 3.05
C ALA A 91 6.50 -33.36 3.93
N LEU A 92 6.68 -33.04 5.22
CA LEU A 92 7.51 -33.78 6.18
C LEU A 92 6.64 -34.51 7.21
N ALA A 93 7.10 -35.66 7.71
CA ALA A 93 6.38 -36.41 8.75
C ALA A 93 6.46 -35.72 10.12
N THR A 94 7.60 -35.09 10.42
CA THR A 94 7.90 -34.28 11.61
C THR A 94 8.66 -33.03 11.17
N ILE A 95 8.69 -31.98 12.01
CA ILE A 95 9.45 -30.75 11.74
C ILE A 95 10.77 -30.81 12.53
N PRO A 96 11.95 -30.89 11.88
CA PRO A 96 13.22 -30.95 12.60
C PRO A 96 13.69 -29.56 13.05
N ASP A 97 14.36 -29.49 14.20
CA ASP A 97 14.94 -28.24 14.71
C ASP A 97 16.03 -27.67 13.79
N THR A 98 16.67 -28.53 12.99
CA THR A 98 17.68 -28.17 11.99
C THR A 98 17.11 -27.75 10.63
N LEU A 99 15.78 -27.62 10.49
CA LEU A 99 15.13 -27.16 9.26
C LEU A 99 15.63 -25.76 8.86
N ASP A 100 16.35 -25.67 7.73
CA ASP A 100 16.63 -24.41 7.03
C ASP A 100 15.47 -24.09 6.09
N LEU A 101 14.85 -22.92 6.25
CA LEU A 101 13.78 -22.48 5.37
C LEU A 101 14.27 -22.06 3.99
N LYS A 102 15.56 -21.77 3.81
CA LYS A 102 16.13 -21.30 2.55
C LYS A 102 16.28 -22.41 1.50
N ASP A 103 16.35 -23.69 1.88
CA ASP A 103 16.40 -24.79 0.90
C ASP A 103 15.09 -24.80 0.08
N ASP A 104 15.19 -24.57 -1.23
CA ASP A 104 14.04 -24.57 -2.14
C ASP A 104 13.28 -25.91 -2.10
N LYS A 105 13.94 -27.03 -1.79
CA LYS A 105 13.32 -28.36 -1.73
C LYS A 105 12.16 -28.46 -0.76
N ILE A 106 12.09 -27.61 0.27
CA ILE A 106 10.95 -27.62 1.21
C ILE A 106 9.64 -27.22 0.52
N LEU A 107 9.71 -26.55 -0.63
CA LEU A 107 8.56 -26.12 -1.44
C LEU A 107 8.04 -27.20 -2.39
N LEU A 108 8.77 -28.32 -2.55
CA LEU A 108 8.39 -29.39 -3.47
C LEU A 108 7.01 -29.96 -3.12
N ASN A 109 6.10 -29.97 -4.09
CA ASN A 109 4.72 -30.43 -3.97
C ASN A 109 3.88 -29.69 -2.90
N LEU A 110 4.27 -28.48 -2.46
CA LEU A 110 3.43 -27.66 -1.59
C LEU A 110 2.33 -26.94 -2.35
N ASP A 111 1.20 -26.68 -1.69
CA ASP A 111 0.17 -25.82 -2.23
C ASP A 111 0.62 -24.35 -2.26
N GLN A 112 0.07 -23.59 -3.21
CA GLN A 112 0.44 -22.20 -3.45
C GLN A 112 0.23 -21.28 -2.23
N ARG A 113 -0.69 -21.59 -1.30
CA ARG A 113 -0.91 -20.80 -0.07
C ARG A 113 0.22 -21.05 0.93
N CYS A 114 0.68 -22.30 1.08
CA CYS A 114 1.86 -22.61 1.90
C CYS A 114 3.13 -21.93 1.38
N VAL A 115 3.39 -21.95 0.06
CA VAL A 115 4.55 -21.26 -0.54
C VAL A 115 4.51 -19.75 -0.26
N ARG A 116 3.35 -19.11 -0.40
CA ARG A 116 3.19 -17.67 -0.07
C ARG A 116 3.48 -17.39 1.40
N SER A 117 3.03 -18.24 2.32
CA SER A 117 3.31 -18.10 3.76
C SER A 117 4.81 -18.24 4.07
N LEU A 118 5.50 -19.22 3.46
CA LEU A 118 6.93 -19.46 3.65
C LEU A 118 7.81 -18.33 3.09
N ASN A 119 7.39 -17.70 1.99
CA ASN A 119 8.16 -16.66 1.31
C ASN A 119 8.47 -15.45 2.19
N GLY A 120 7.64 -15.10 3.18
CA GLY A 120 7.92 -14.01 4.12
C GLY A 120 9.21 -14.24 4.93
N CYS A 121 9.37 -15.44 5.49
CA CYS A 121 10.59 -15.85 6.19
C CYS A 121 11.77 -15.91 5.22
N ARG A 122 11.61 -16.69 4.14
CA ARG A 122 12.67 -16.97 3.15
C ARG A 122 13.29 -15.71 2.58
N VAL A 123 12.46 -14.73 2.22
CA VAL A 123 12.95 -13.42 1.72
C VAL A 123 13.69 -12.63 2.78
N THR A 124 13.25 -12.68 4.04
CA THR A 124 13.89 -11.96 5.14
C THR A 124 15.28 -12.52 5.42
N ASP A 125 15.42 -13.85 5.51
CA ASP A 125 16.71 -14.51 5.76
C ASP A 125 17.68 -14.30 4.58
N GLU A 126 17.20 -14.43 3.34
CA GLU A 126 17.98 -14.14 2.13
C GLU A 126 18.49 -12.69 2.09
N ILE A 127 17.66 -11.70 2.47
CA ILE A 127 18.11 -10.30 2.55
C ILE A 127 19.24 -10.15 3.58
N LEU A 128 19.16 -10.85 4.73
CA LEU A 128 20.17 -10.77 5.78
C LEU A 128 21.48 -11.50 5.44
N ASP A 129 21.45 -12.49 4.55
CA ASP A 129 22.63 -13.18 4.01
C ASP A 129 23.24 -12.42 2.81
N LEU A 130 22.44 -11.65 2.07
CA LEU A 130 22.88 -10.87 0.89
C LEU A 130 23.43 -9.46 1.19
N VAL A 131 23.50 -9.05 2.46
CA VAL A 131 24.07 -7.76 2.88
C VAL A 131 25.45 -7.91 3.56
N PRO A 132 26.45 -7.09 3.19
CA PRO A 132 27.82 -7.23 3.69
C PRO A 132 27.99 -6.84 5.17
N ASN A 133 27.16 -5.93 5.68
CA ASN A 133 27.17 -5.55 7.10
C ASN A 133 25.73 -5.37 7.62
N ARG A 134 25.31 -6.29 8.50
CA ARG A 134 23.94 -6.33 9.03
C ARG A 134 23.58 -5.09 9.86
N GLU A 135 24.47 -4.60 10.72
CA GLU A 135 24.17 -3.46 11.61
C GLU A 135 23.98 -2.14 10.84
N THR A 136 24.81 -1.94 9.83
CA THR A 136 24.76 -0.75 8.97
C THR A 136 23.53 -0.79 8.06
N PHE A 137 23.21 -1.97 7.51
CA PHE A 137 21.94 -2.23 6.82
C PHE A 137 20.73 -1.90 7.71
N LYS A 138 20.69 -2.42 8.95
CA LYS A 138 19.61 -2.14 9.93
C LYS A 138 19.44 -0.64 10.19
N SER A 139 20.55 0.06 10.38
CA SER A 139 20.56 1.51 10.67
C SER A 139 20.07 2.34 9.48
N THR A 140 20.54 2.02 8.27
CA THR A 140 20.09 2.66 7.02
C THR A 140 18.60 2.38 6.77
N LEU A 141 18.16 1.14 6.94
CA LEU A 141 16.76 0.74 6.73
C LEU A 141 15.81 1.44 7.71
N ARG A 142 16.22 1.64 8.98
CA ARG A 142 15.45 2.42 9.95
C ARG A 142 15.24 3.87 9.47
N ALA A 143 16.30 4.53 8.98
CA ALA A 143 16.21 5.89 8.44
C ALA A 143 15.30 5.94 7.19
N ILE A 144 15.48 5.05 6.22
CA ILE A 144 14.66 5.01 5.00
C ILE A 144 13.19 4.67 5.31
N LYS A 145 12.88 3.73 6.21
CA LYS A 145 11.49 3.45 6.63
C LYS A 145 10.85 4.65 7.33
N LEU A 146 11.59 5.39 8.17
CA LEU A 146 11.09 6.60 8.81
C LEU A 146 10.80 7.69 7.77
N TRP A 147 11.72 7.95 6.86
CA TRP A 147 11.53 8.90 5.74
C TRP A 147 10.32 8.51 4.88
N ALA A 148 10.21 7.25 4.47
CA ALA A 148 9.12 6.76 3.63
C ALA A 148 7.75 6.91 4.33
N LYS A 149 7.65 6.56 5.62
CA LYS A 149 6.43 6.80 6.41
C LYS A 149 6.11 8.30 6.50
N LYS A 150 7.09 9.16 6.78
CA LYS A 150 6.89 10.62 6.90
C LYS A 150 6.54 11.31 5.57
N CYS A 151 6.95 10.76 4.44
CA CYS A 151 6.57 11.26 3.10
C CYS A 151 5.31 10.59 2.52
N GLY A 152 4.69 9.66 3.26
CA GLY A 152 3.45 8.99 2.85
C GLY A 152 3.61 7.82 1.86
N LEU A 153 4.83 7.30 1.71
CA LEU A 153 5.20 6.30 0.70
C LEU A 153 5.19 4.85 1.23
N TYR A 154 4.50 4.59 2.35
CA TYR A 154 4.55 3.30 3.05
C TYR A 154 3.17 2.62 3.08
N SER A 155 2.75 2.05 1.95
CA SER A 155 1.60 1.13 1.88
C SER A 155 1.57 0.38 0.55
N ASN A 156 1.74 -0.95 0.59
CA ASN A 156 1.64 -1.79 -0.61
C ASN A 156 0.20 -1.90 -1.14
N ALA A 157 -0.80 -1.87 -0.25
CA ALA A 157 -2.21 -1.93 -0.63
C ALA A 157 -2.63 -0.73 -1.50
N LEU A 158 -2.09 0.45 -1.18
CA LEU A 158 -2.36 1.71 -1.88
C LEU A 158 -1.46 1.95 -3.11
N GLY A 159 -0.56 1.02 -3.45
CA GLY A 159 0.34 1.11 -4.60
C GLY A 159 1.69 1.78 -4.33
N PHE A 160 2.03 2.05 -3.08
CA PHE A 160 3.38 2.44 -2.66
C PHE A 160 4.17 1.21 -2.21
N PHE A 161 5.31 1.39 -1.54
CA PHE A 161 6.21 0.30 -1.15
C PHE A 161 5.93 -0.21 0.26
N GLY A 162 5.91 -1.54 0.42
CA GLY A 162 5.86 -2.20 1.73
C GLY A 162 7.22 -2.30 2.42
N GLY A 163 7.23 -2.80 3.65
CA GLY A 163 8.46 -2.91 4.47
C GLY A 163 9.56 -3.73 3.81
N VAL A 164 9.21 -4.89 3.23
CA VAL A 164 10.16 -5.77 2.52
C VAL A 164 10.73 -5.12 1.25
N THR A 165 9.93 -4.32 0.53
CA THR A 165 10.38 -3.58 -0.65
C THR A 165 11.46 -2.56 -0.29
N TRP A 166 11.23 -1.76 0.78
CA TRP A 166 12.25 -0.85 1.28
C TRP A 166 13.51 -1.57 1.77
N ALA A 167 13.35 -2.75 2.40
CA ALA A 167 14.48 -3.59 2.81
C ALA A 167 15.32 -4.04 1.60
N MET A 168 14.70 -4.50 0.52
CA MET A 168 15.42 -4.91 -0.69
C MET A 168 16.13 -3.74 -1.39
N LEU A 169 15.50 -2.57 -1.47
CA LEU A 169 16.14 -1.36 -2.01
C LEU A 169 17.37 -0.98 -1.19
N VAL A 170 17.28 -0.95 0.15
CA VAL A 170 18.42 -0.65 1.02
C VAL A 170 19.51 -1.72 0.93
N ALA A 171 19.13 -3.01 0.89
CA ALA A 171 20.07 -4.12 0.74
C ALA A 171 20.88 -4.01 -0.56
N ARG A 172 20.24 -3.61 -1.67
CA ARG A 172 20.94 -3.38 -2.94
C ARG A 172 21.99 -2.27 -2.84
N ILE A 173 21.68 -1.20 -2.12
CA ILE A 173 22.64 -0.11 -1.89
C ILE A 173 23.81 -0.59 -1.00
N CYS A 174 23.55 -1.43 0.01
CA CYS A 174 24.60 -2.06 0.80
C CYS A 174 25.51 -2.96 -0.06
N GLN A 175 24.98 -3.72 -1.03
CA GLN A 175 25.78 -4.51 -1.97
C GLN A 175 26.69 -3.64 -2.85
N LEU A 176 26.21 -2.49 -3.31
CA LEU A 176 26.97 -1.57 -4.16
C LEU A 176 28.05 -0.78 -3.39
N TYR A 177 27.89 -0.62 -2.08
CA TYR A 177 28.79 0.17 -1.22
C TYR A 177 29.11 -0.58 0.10
N PRO A 178 29.81 -1.73 0.04
CA PRO A 178 29.89 -2.69 1.15
C PRO A 178 30.55 -2.16 2.43
N ASN A 179 31.46 -1.19 2.29
CA ASN A 179 32.23 -0.61 3.40
C ASN A 179 31.72 0.78 3.83
N ALA A 180 30.59 1.25 3.28
CA ALA A 180 30.06 2.59 3.57
C ALA A 180 29.22 2.59 4.86
N ILE A 181 29.37 3.64 5.68
CA ILE A 181 28.57 3.83 6.89
C ILE A 181 27.13 4.25 6.57
N ALA A 182 26.22 4.12 7.54
CA ALA A 182 24.79 4.33 7.34
C ALA A 182 24.42 5.70 6.75
N ALA A 183 25.07 6.79 7.18
CA ALA A 183 24.85 8.11 6.62
C ALA A 183 25.17 8.18 5.11
N THR A 184 26.32 7.61 4.71
CA THR A 184 26.73 7.51 3.31
C THR A 184 25.77 6.63 2.51
N LEU A 185 25.31 5.51 3.07
CA LEU A 185 24.33 4.64 2.42
C LEU A 185 22.97 5.33 2.22
N VAL A 186 22.52 6.18 3.16
CA VAL A 186 21.30 7.00 2.97
C VAL A 186 21.47 7.98 1.81
N HIS A 187 22.63 8.64 1.68
CA HIS A 187 22.93 9.49 0.51
C HIS A 187 22.94 8.68 -0.80
N LYS A 188 23.67 7.56 -0.83
CA LYS A 188 23.76 6.68 -2.01
C LYS A 188 22.42 6.08 -2.40
N PHE A 189 21.53 5.81 -1.45
CA PHE A 189 20.16 5.38 -1.71
C PHE A 189 19.39 6.40 -2.56
N PHE A 190 19.38 7.67 -2.15
CA PHE A 190 18.71 8.71 -2.92
C PHE A 190 19.41 8.98 -4.25
N LEU A 191 20.74 8.99 -4.28
CA LEU A 191 21.53 9.20 -5.49
C LEU A 191 21.27 8.14 -6.56
N VAL A 192 21.31 6.85 -6.19
CA VAL A 192 21.08 5.74 -7.13
C VAL A 192 19.63 5.73 -7.60
N TYR A 193 18.64 5.81 -6.69
CA TYR A 193 17.23 5.65 -7.08
C TYR A 193 16.59 6.88 -7.74
N SER A 194 17.20 8.07 -7.63
CA SER A 194 16.80 9.26 -8.40
C SER A 194 17.19 9.19 -9.88
N HIS A 195 18.21 8.40 -10.20
CA HIS A 195 18.76 8.18 -11.55
C HIS A 195 18.43 6.77 -12.10
N TRP A 196 17.69 5.95 -11.36
CA TRP A 196 17.38 4.58 -11.77
C TRP A 196 16.40 4.56 -12.96
N GLU A 197 16.82 3.90 -14.04
CA GLU A 197 16.05 3.79 -15.30
C GLU A 197 14.93 2.75 -15.19
N TRP A 198 13.84 3.11 -14.51
CA TRP A 198 12.61 2.32 -14.48
C TRP A 198 12.05 2.09 -15.90
N PRO A 199 11.59 0.88 -16.26
CA PRO A 199 11.27 -0.25 -15.40
C PRO A 199 12.38 -1.31 -15.25
N THR A 200 13.67 -0.95 -15.33
CA THR A 200 14.77 -1.90 -15.05
C THR A 200 14.62 -2.50 -13.64
N PRO A 201 14.67 -3.84 -13.47
CA PRO A 201 14.37 -4.47 -12.20
C PRO A 201 15.51 -4.34 -11.19
N VAL A 202 15.15 -4.10 -9.92
CA VAL A 202 16.09 -4.21 -8.80
C VAL A 202 16.16 -5.68 -8.37
N LEU A 203 17.35 -6.27 -8.53
CA LEU A 203 17.67 -7.65 -8.15
C LEU A 203 18.75 -7.66 -7.06
N LEU A 204 18.59 -8.51 -6.04
CA LEU A 204 19.63 -8.75 -5.02
C LEU A 204 20.55 -9.94 -5.35
N LYS A 205 20.05 -10.90 -6.12
CA LYS A 205 20.80 -12.02 -6.70
C LYS A 205 20.18 -12.40 -8.06
N PRO A 206 20.85 -13.19 -8.92
CA PRO A 206 20.26 -13.71 -10.14
C PRO A 206 18.94 -14.45 -9.87
N VAL A 207 17.98 -14.32 -10.80
CA VAL A 207 16.72 -15.06 -10.75
C VAL A 207 17.00 -16.48 -11.25
N ASN A 208 16.72 -17.48 -10.39
CA ASN A 208 16.91 -18.90 -10.68
C ASN A 208 15.58 -19.62 -10.44
N ASP A 209 15.09 -20.37 -11.42
CA ASP A 209 13.94 -21.27 -11.26
C ASP A 209 14.42 -22.64 -10.76
N ALA A 210 13.88 -23.11 -9.63
CA ALA A 210 14.11 -24.46 -9.13
C ALA A 210 13.28 -25.54 -9.85
N HIS A 211 12.45 -25.13 -10.81
CA HIS A 211 11.60 -25.97 -11.66
C HIS A 211 10.54 -26.79 -10.90
N TYR A 212 10.08 -26.32 -9.74
CA TYR A 212 9.00 -26.94 -8.96
C TYR A 212 7.58 -26.52 -9.41
N GLY A 213 7.46 -25.90 -10.59
CA GLY A 213 6.17 -25.56 -11.20
C GLY A 213 5.51 -24.28 -10.65
N PHE A 214 6.16 -23.54 -9.77
CA PHE A 214 5.68 -22.23 -9.33
C PHE A 214 6.05 -21.13 -10.33
N SER A 215 5.17 -20.14 -10.49
CA SER A 215 5.46 -18.98 -11.35
C SER A 215 6.61 -18.16 -10.77
N VAL A 216 7.61 -17.89 -11.61
CA VAL A 216 8.73 -16.98 -11.35
C VAL A 216 8.52 -15.70 -12.16
N TRP A 217 8.89 -14.55 -11.59
CA TRP A 217 8.84 -13.27 -12.31
C TRP A 217 9.82 -13.28 -13.48
N ASP A 218 9.27 -13.19 -14.70
CA ASP A 218 10.07 -13.07 -15.92
C ASP A 218 9.30 -12.28 -17.00
N PRO A 219 9.70 -11.04 -17.32
CA PRO A 219 9.05 -10.25 -18.35
C PRO A 219 9.28 -10.81 -19.77
N MET A 220 10.24 -11.71 -19.99
CA MET A 220 10.44 -12.32 -21.30
C MET A 220 9.34 -13.34 -21.60
N THR A 221 9.04 -14.25 -20.68
CA THR A 221 8.00 -15.28 -20.85
C THR A 221 6.59 -14.80 -20.48
N ASN A 222 6.43 -13.93 -19.47
CA ASN A 222 5.12 -13.49 -18.98
C ASN A 222 4.75 -12.06 -19.46
N PRO A 223 3.72 -11.88 -20.31
CA PRO A 223 3.28 -10.55 -20.76
C PRO A 223 2.78 -9.63 -19.63
N PHE A 224 2.27 -10.15 -18.51
CA PHE A 224 1.85 -9.32 -17.38
C PHE A 224 3.05 -8.64 -16.72
N ASP A 225 4.16 -9.37 -16.57
CA ASP A 225 5.38 -8.88 -15.92
C ASP A 225 6.05 -7.72 -16.68
N ARG A 226 5.83 -7.64 -18.01
CA ARG A 226 6.29 -6.54 -18.88
C ARG A 226 5.67 -5.18 -18.54
N HIS A 227 4.49 -5.18 -17.90
CA HIS A 227 3.75 -3.97 -17.57
C HIS A 227 4.09 -3.41 -16.17
N HIS A 228 4.98 -4.05 -15.42
CA HIS A 228 5.41 -3.57 -14.10
C HIS A 228 6.25 -2.30 -14.21
N LEU A 229 5.82 -1.24 -13.50
CA LEU A 229 6.41 0.10 -13.61
C LEU A 229 7.72 0.27 -12.82
N MET A 230 7.81 -0.34 -11.64
CA MET A 230 8.99 -0.23 -10.75
C MET A 230 9.38 -1.59 -10.15
N PRO A 231 9.75 -2.61 -10.95
CA PRO A 231 9.91 -3.98 -10.47
C PRO A 231 11.07 -4.12 -9.46
N ILE A 232 10.75 -4.67 -8.28
CA ILE A 232 11.71 -4.95 -7.20
C ILE A 232 11.47 -6.39 -6.77
N ILE A 233 12.42 -7.26 -7.08
CA ILE A 233 12.21 -8.71 -7.14
C ILE A 233 12.71 -9.40 -5.88
N THR A 234 11.88 -10.27 -5.30
CA THR A 234 12.24 -11.04 -4.11
C THR A 234 13.38 -12.03 -4.40
N PRO A 235 14.39 -12.15 -3.51
CA PRO A 235 15.53 -13.03 -3.74
C PRO A 235 15.19 -14.52 -3.66
N ALA A 236 14.33 -14.92 -2.72
CA ALA A 236 13.94 -16.32 -2.53
C ALA A 236 13.09 -16.84 -3.70
N TYR A 237 13.30 -18.10 -4.08
CA TYR A 237 12.42 -18.81 -5.01
C TYR A 237 11.05 -19.12 -4.36
N PRO A 238 9.93 -19.07 -5.09
CA PRO A 238 9.78 -18.47 -6.41
C PRO A 238 9.87 -16.94 -6.33
N GLN A 239 10.74 -16.35 -7.15
CA GLN A 239 10.98 -14.91 -7.17
C GLN A 239 9.76 -14.19 -7.74
N GLN A 240 9.33 -13.11 -7.09
CA GLN A 240 8.11 -12.37 -7.43
C GLN A 240 8.37 -10.86 -7.36
N ASN A 241 7.55 -10.09 -8.08
CA ASN A 241 7.61 -8.63 -7.99
C ASN A 241 6.88 -8.11 -6.73
N SER A 242 7.63 -7.53 -5.79
CA SER A 242 7.08 -6.94 -4.56
C SER A 242 6.30 -5.63 -4.76
N THR A 243 6.30 -5.08 -5.97
CA THR A 243 5.71 -3.78 -6.32
C THR A 243 4.71 -3.85 -7.48
N HIS A 244 4.09 -5.01 -7.70
CA HIS A 244 3.02 -5.20 -8.69
C HIS A 244 1.81 -4.24 -8.52
N ASN A 245 1.67 -3.63 -7.33
CA ASN A 245 0.62 -2.65 -7.06
C ASN A 245 0.95 -1.21 -7.51
N VAL A 246 2.19 -0.90 -7.93
CA VAL A 246 2.57 0.46 -8.35
C VAL A 246 1.78 0.90 -9.59
N THR A 247 1.29 2.13 -9.55
CA THR A 247 0.53 2.83 -10.59
C THR A 247 1.34 3.99 -11.17
N GLN A 248 0.84 4.68 -12.21
CA GLN A 248 1.59 5.80 -12.80
C GLN A 248 1.70 6.99 -11.84
N SER A 249 0.65 7.28 -11.07
CA SER A 249 0.63 8.34 -10.05
C SER A 249 1.62 8.03 -8.93
N THR A 250 1.57 6.82 -8.38
CA THR A 250 2.43 6.40 -7.27
C THR A 250 3.90 6.34 -7.69
N GLN A 251 4.22 5.85 -8.90
CA GLN A 251 5.56 5.96 -9.48
C GLN A 251 6.06 7.40 -9.55
N LYS A 252 5.27 8.33 -10.10
CA LYS A 252 5.63 9.76 -10.16
C LYS A 252 5.91 10.34 -8.77
N ILE A 253 5.06 10.05 -7.79
CA ILE A 253 5.21 10.53 -6.40
C ILE A 253 6.49 9.97 -5.77
N ILE A 254 6.76 8.67 -5.91
CA ILE A 254 7.97 8.02 -5.37
C ILE A 254 9.22 8.67 -5.99
N VAL A 255 9.27 8.83 -7.31
CA VAL A 255 10.42 9.47 -8.00
C VAL A 255 10.60 10.94 -7.58
N GLN A 256 9.51 11.70 -7.40
CA GLN A 256 9.56 13.08 -6.89
C GLN A 256 10.14 13.14 -5.47
N GLU A 257 9.66 12.30 -4.55
CA GLU A 257 10.16 12.30 -3.17
C GLU A 257 11.60 11.77 -3.07
N ILE A 258 12.02 10.82 -3.90
CA ILE A 258 13.41 10.35 -3.94
C ILE A 258 14.36 11.45 -4.42
N LYS A 259 13.95 12.23 -5.44
CA LYS A 259 14.73 13.41 -5.91
C LYS A 259 14.82 14.49 -4.83
N ARG A 260 13.69 14.86 -4.22
CA ARG A 260 13.64 15.76 -3.07
C ARG A 260 14.50 15.26 -1.89
N GLY A 261 14.51 13.96 -1.65
CA GLY A 261 15.37 13.32 -0.65
C GLY A 261 16.87 13.45 -0.98
N LEU A 262 17.25 13.31 -2.25
CA LEU A 262 18.63 13.57 -2.69
C LEU A 262 19.04 15.02 -2.42
N ASP A 263 18.21 15.99 -2.78
CA ASP A 263 18.51 17.42 -2.57
C ASP A 263 18.75 17.72 -1.08
N ILE A 264 17.86 17.24 -0.21
CA ILE A 264 17.98 17.41 1.24
C ILE A 264 19.25 16.73 1.78
N VAL A 265 19.57 15.50 1.35
CA VAL A 265 20.76 14.80 1.85
C VAL A 265 22.05 15.38 1.27
N ASN A 266 22.04 15.96 0.06
CA ASN A 266 23.16 16.74 -0.46
C ASN A 266 23.44 17.96 0.43
N ASP A 267 22.40 18.71 0.84
CA ASP A 267 22.56 19.83 1.76
C ASP A 267 22.99 19.39 3.17
N ILE A 268 22.53 18.24 3.68
CA ILE A 268 23.02 17.65 4.93
C ILE A 268 24.51 17.30 4.84
N MET A 269 24.94 16.64 3.76
CA MET A 269 26.34 16.29 3.54
C MET A 269 27.24 17.52 3.33
N ALA A 270 26.68 18.62 2.81
CA ALA A 270 27.34 19.91 2.70
C ALA A 270 27.25 20.76 3.99
N SER A 271 26.74 20.23 5.11
CA SER A 271 26.55 20.92 6.39
C SER A 271 25.64 22.15 6.33
N LYS A 272 24.70 22.19 5.38
CA LYS A 272 23.69 23.26 5.20
C LYS A 272 22.32 22.92 5.80
N ALA A 273 22.08 21.65 6.11
CA ALA A 273 20.82 21.13 6.61
C ALA A 273 21.02 20.06 7.69
N GLU A 274 19.97 19.78 8.47
CA GLU A 274 19.95 18.75 9.50
C GLU A 274 19.09 17.54 9.08
N TRP A 275 19.41 16.35 9.60
CA TRP A 275 18.64 15.11 9.37
C TRP A 275 17.14 15.22 9.67
N LYS A 276 16.73 16.10 10.59
CA LYS A 276 15.32 16.38 10.87
C LYS A 276 14.54 16.84 9.63
N GLN A 277 15.19 17.55 8.71
CA GLN A 277 14.57 18.03 7.47
C GLN A 277 14.20 16.87 6.53
N LEU A 278 15.04 15.83 6.46
CA LEU A 278 14.73 14.61 5.68
C LEU A 278 13.46 13.93 6.19
N PHE A 279 13.28 13.88 7.51
CA PHE A 279 12.10 13.26 8.16
C PHE A 279 10.89 14.19 8.27
N THR A 280 10.91 15.36 7.60
CA THR A 280 9.79 16.29 7.53
C THR A 280 9.07 16.12 6.19
N GLY A 281 7.90 15.50 6.20
CA GLY A 281 7.04 15.35 5.02
C GLY A 281 6.38 16.67 4.59
N ILE A 282 5.93 16.74 3.33
CA ILE A 282 5.06 17.82 2.87
C ILE A 282 3.63 17.55 3.41
N PRO A 283 2.98 18.49 4.12
CA PRO A 283 1.62 18.29 4.63
C PRO A 283 0.64 17.93 3.50
N PHE A 284 0.06 16.73 3.55
CA PHE A 284 -0.74 16.15 2.46
C PHE A 284 -1.88 17.07 2.01
N PHE A 285 -2.64 17.64 2.95
CA PHE A 285 -3.76 18.56 2.69
C PHE A 285 -3.35 19.94 2.15
N GLN A 286 -2.05 20.27 2.18
CA GLN A 286 -1.50 21.46 1.54
C GLN A 286 -0.92 21.17 0.16
N ARG A 287 -0.51 19.92 -0.12
CA ARG A 287 0.16 19.50 -1.36
C ARG A 287 -0.69 19.71 -2.62
N TYR A 288 -1.99 19.44 -2.56
CA TYR A 288 -2.89 19.52 -3.72
C TYR A 288 -3.89 20.66 -3.63
N LYS A 289 -4.34 21.17 -4.79
CA LYS A 289 -5.40 22.19 -4.88
C LYS A 289 -6.80 21.59 -4.85
N HIS A 290 -6.93 20.28 -5.13
CA HIS A 290 -8.17 19.56 -5.36
C HIS A 290 -8.09 18.17 -4.73
N TYR A 291 -9.22 17.66 -4.25
CA TYR A 291 -9.31 16.38 -3.57
C TYR A 291 -10.62 15.66 -3.92
N ILE A 292 -10.63 14.33 -3.82
CA ILE A 292 -11.82 13.50 -3.65
C ILE A 292 -11.81 12.98 -2.22
N ILE A 293 -12.96 13.04 -1.56
CA ILE A 293 -13.21 12.48 -0.23
C ILE A 293 -14.06 11.23 -0.41
N LEU A 294 -13.59 10.09 0.08
CA LEU A 294 -14.38 8.87 0.18
C LEU A 294 -14.87 8.75 1.63
N LEU A 295 -16.17 8.92 1.84
CA LEU A 295 -16.81 8.83 3.16
C LEU A 295 -17.45 7.44 3.29
N LEU A 296 -17.07 6.70 4.32
CA LEU A 296 -17.66 5.39 4.62
C LEU A 296 -18.27 5.38 6.02
N SER A 297 -19.38 4.66 6.17
CA SER A 297 -19.99 4.40 7.48
C SER A 297 -20.60 3.01 7.56
N ALA A 298 -20.77 2.52 8.80
CA ALA A 298 -21.53 1.32 9.08
C ALA A 298 -22.28 1.40 10.43
N SER A 299 -23.27 0.51 10.64
CA SER A 299 -24.09 0.45 11.86
C SER A 299 -23.33 0.01 13.12
N ASP A 300 -22.29 -0.81 12.96
CA ASP A 300 -21.53 -1.43 14.05
C ASP A 300 -20.06 -1.58 13.69
N GLN A 301 -19.24 -1.84 14.72
CA GLN A 301 -17.78 -1.86 14.62
C GLN A 301 -17.27 -3.00 13.72
N ASN A 302 -17.90 -4.17 13.75
CA ASN A 302 -17.46 -5.33 12.98
C ASN A 302 -17.76 -5.14 11.49
N GLN A 303 -18.98 -4.69 11.16
CA GLN A 303 -19.33 -4.26 9.81
C GLN A 303 -18.41 -3.14 9.32
N PHE A 304 -18.08 -2.16 10.16
CA PHE A 304 -17.18 -1.07 9.79
C PHE A 304 -15.75 -1.54 9.49
N LEU A 305 -15.20 -2.47 10.26
CA LEU A 305 -13.86 -3.02 10.05
C LEU A 305 -13.78 -3.83 8.74
N GLU A 306 -14.76 -4.71 8.49
CA GLU A 306 -14.87 -5.45 7.22
C GLU A 306 -15.07 -4.52 6.02
N TRP A 307 -15.98 -3.55 6.14
CA TRP A 307 -16.28 -2.60 5.08
C TRP A 307 -15.09 -1.68 4.77
N SER A 308 -14.45 -1.14 5.80
CA SER A 308 -13.24 -0.32 5.65
C SER A 308 -12.11 -1.08 4.95
N GLY A 309 -11.87 -2.34 5.33
CA GLY A 309 -10.84 -3.17 4.69
C GLY A 309 -11.17 -3.47 3.22
N LEU A 310 -12.44 -3.76 2.92
CA LEU A 310 -12.89 -3.99 1.55
C LEU A 310 -12.82 -2.73 0.67
N VAL A 311 -13.15 -1.55 1.23
CA VAL A 311 -12.97 -0.25 0.54
C VAL A 311 -11.48 -0.01 0.26
N GLU A 312 -10.63 -0.11 1.28
CA GLU A 312 -9.17 0.11 1.20
C GLU A 312 -8.52 -0.77 0.12
N ALA A 313 -8.85 -2.07 0.11
CA ALA A 313 -8.37 -3.03 -0.89
C ALA A 313 -8.82 -2.73 -2.33
N LYS A 314 -9.74 -1.77 -2.54
CA LYS A 314 -10.26 -1.36 -3.86
C LYS A 314 -9.93 0.08 -4.24
N ILE A 315 -9.46 0.96 -3.34
CA ILE A 315 -9.16 2.38 -3.67
C ILE A 315 -8.22 2.49 -4.88
N ARG A 316 -7.27 1.56 -5.01
CA ARG A 316 -6.33 1.54 -6.15
C ARG A 316 -7.01 1.41 -7.52
N LEU A 317 -8.25 0.89 -7.58
CA LEU A 317 -9.08 0.88 -8.79
C LEU A 317 -9.63 2.28 -9.13
N LEU A 318 -9.99 3.09 -8.13
CA LEU A 318 -10.32 4.51 -8.35
C LEU A 318 -9.11 5.27 -8.90
N ILE A 319 -7.92 5.05 -8.31
CA ILE A 319 -6.67 5.64 -8.82
C ILE A 319 -6.43 5.24 -10.29
N GLY A 320 -6.60 3.95 -10.64
CA GLY A 320 -6.50 3.48 -12.02
C GLY A 320 -7.57 4.02 -12.98
N ASN A 321 -8.78 4.34 -12.50
CA ASN A 321 -9.79 5.04 -13.30
C ASN A 321 -9.38 6.51 -13.54
N LEU A 322 -8.97 7.21 -12.48
CA LEU A 322 -8.53 8.61 -12.53
C LEU A 322 -7.28 8.79 -13.41
N GLU A 323 -6.34 7.85 -13.41
CA GLU A 323 -5.14 7.87 -14.27
C GLU A 323 -5.46 7.80 -15.78
N ARG A 324 -6.63 7.25 -16.16
CA ARG A 324 -7.09 7.23 -17.56
C ARG A 324 -7.76 8.55 -17.98
N ASN A 325 -8.16 9.39 -17.03
CA ASN A 325 -8.76 10.69 -17.35
C ASN A 325 -7.71 11.60 -17.99
N LEU A 326 -8.05 12.16 -19.16
CA LEU A 326 -7.11 12.96 -19.96
C LEU A 326 -6.56 14.18 -19.19
N TYR A 327 -7.29 14.72 -18.22
CA TYR A 327 -6.91 15.92 -17.48
C TYR A 327 -6.13 15.64 -16.19
N ILE A 328 -6.15 14.40 -15.67
CA ILE A 328 -5.45 14.05 -14.43
C ILE A 328 -3.98 13.68 -14.73
N ASP A 329 -3.07 14.23 -13.92
CA ASP A 329 -1.64 13.94 -13.95
C ASP A 329 -1.20 13.00 -12.82
N ILE A 330 -1.73 13.23 -11.60
CA ILE A 330 -1.49 12.43 -10.40
C ILE A 330 -2.79 12.34 -9.60
N ALA A 331 -3.15 11.12 -9.17
CA ALA A 331 -4.10 10.87 -8.09
C ALA A 331 -3.34 10.21 -6.91
N HIS A 332 -3.36 10.86 -5.74
CA HIS A 332 -2.59 10.46 -4.56
C HIS A 332 -3.53 10.21 -3.38
N VAL A 333 -3.76 8.93 -3.02
CA VAL A 333 -4.49 8.56 -1.80
C VAL A 333 -3.67 8.85 -0.54
N SER A 334 -4.33 9.34 0.52
CA SER A 334 -3.73 9.54 1.84
C SER A 334 -3.19 8.24 2.43
N SER A 335 -2.09 8.31 3.19
CA SER A 335 -1.53 7.14 3.85
C SER A 335 -2.37 6.66 5.03
N ASP A 336 -3.07 7.59 5.69
CA ASP A 336 -3.94 7.32 6.82
C ASP A 336 -5.42 7.39 6.42
N LYS A 337 -6.26 6.65 7.15
CA LYS A 337 -7.71 6.82 7.23
C LYS A 337 -8.02 7.83 8.34
N TYR A 338 -8.94 8.75 8.08
CA TYR A 338 -9.36 9.78 9.03
C TYR A 338 -10.79 9.53 9.53
N THR A 339 -11.14 10.04 10.71
CA THR A 339 -12.54 10.19 11.11
C THR A 339 -13.04 11.53 10.55
N PRO A 340 -14.13 11.58 9.75
CA PRO A 340 -14.71 12.84 9.29
C PRO A 340 -15.33 13.62 10.46
N ASP A 341 -15.58 14.92 10.27
CA ASP A 341 -16.34 15.73 11.24
C ASP A 341 -17.81 15.26 11.31
N GLU A 342 -18.40 15.23 12.50
CA GLU A 342 -19.76 14.69 12.74
C GLU A 342 -20.82 15.37 11.85
N SER A 343 -20.65 16.68 11.63
CA SER A 343 -21.52 17.50 10.77
C SER A 343 -21.60 17.03 9.31
N VAL A 344 -20.63 16.24 8.83
CA VAL A 344 -20.58 15.73 7.44
C VAL A 344 -21.72 14.74 7.15
N PHE A 345 -22.19 14.00 8.16
CA PHE A 345 -23.29 13.04 8.06
C PHE A 345 -24.64 13.64 8.49
N GLU A 346 -24.66 14.58 9.43
CA GLU A 346 -25.89 15.31 9.79
C GLU A 346 -26.49 16.03 8.58
N ASN A 347 -25.64 16.68 7.78
CA ASN A 347 -26.06 17.32 6.52
C ASN A 347 -26.61 16.33 5.47
N GLN A 348 -26.19 15.05 5.49
CA GLN A 348 -26.81 14.02 4.63
C GLN A 348 -28.22 13.66 5.12
N GLN A 349 -28.43 13.52 6.43
CA GLN A 349 -29.77 13.23 6.97
C GLN A 349 -30.74 14.39 6.72
N LEU A 350 -30.26 15.64 6.80
CA LEU A 350 -31.07 16.83 6.55
C LEU A 350 -31.43 16.99 5.06
N ASN A 351 -30.47 16.76 4.16
CA ASN A 351 -30.70 16.79 2.71
C ASN A 351 -31.63 15.66 2.26
N ASN A 352 -31.48 14.44 2.80
CA ASN A 352 -32.39 13.34 2.48
C ASN A 352 -33.81 13.62 2.96
N LYS A 353 -33.99 14.19 4.17
CA LYS A 353 -35.32 14.62 4.66
C LYS A 353 -35.96 15.68 3.75
N THR A 354 -35.22 16.72 3.39
CA THR A 354 -35.74 17.77 2.48
C THR A 354 -36.01 17.25 1.07
N SER A 355 -35.27 16.25 0.57
CA SER A 355 -35.61 15.55 -0.67
C SER A 355 -36.93 14.79 -0.56
N THR A 356 -37.16 14.02 0.51
CA THR A 356 -38.42 13.28 0.71
C THR A 356 -39.62 14.22 0.96
N GLU A 357 -39.42 15.34 1.65
CA GLU A 357 -40.45 16.37 1.82
C GLU A 357 -40.81 17.05 0.49
N ASN A 358 -39.82 17.35 -0.37
CA ASN A 358 -40.06 17.93 -1.69
C ASN A 358 -40.77 16.95 -2.66
N GLU A 359 -40.50 15.63 -2.59
CA GLU A 359 -41.28 14.63 -3.33
C GLU A 359 -42.74 14.55 -2.86
N ASN A 360 -42.99 14.66 -1.56
CA ASN A 360 -44.34 14.66 -1.00
C ASN A 360 -45.10 15.96 -1.30
N LEU A 361 -44.42 17.11 -1.33
CA LEU A 361 -44.99 18.38 -1.79
C LEU A 361 -45.37 18.34 -3.28
N ASN A 362 -44.54 17.72 -4.13
CA ASN A 362 -44.85 17.57 -5.55
C ASN A 362 -46.03 16.61 -5.81
N LYS A 363 -46.23 15.57 -4.99
CA LYS A 363 -47.43 14.70 -5.09
C LYS A 363 -48.72 15.41 -4.66
N ASN A 364 -48.66 16.28 -3.65
CA ASN A 364 -49.85 17.01 -3.18
C ASN A 364 -50.28 18.16 -4.11
N ASN A 365 -49.38 18.66 -4.98
CA ASN A 365 -49.69 19.75 -5.93
C ASN A 365 -50.26 19.30 -7.29
N GLN A 366 -50.46 17.99 -7.53
CA GLN A 366 -51.10 17.50 -8.76
C GLN A 366 -52.60 17.20 -8.64
N ASN A 367 -53.19 17.25 -7.44
CA ASN A 367 -54.61 16.98 -7.21
C ASN A 367 -55.36 18.20 -6.65
N LYS A 368 -55.54 19.26 -7.45
CA LYS A 368 -56.54 20.34 -7.18
C LYS A 368 -56.80 21.27 -8.39
N SER A 369 -57.59 20.79 -9.36
CA SER A 369 -58.17 21.66 -10.40
C SER A 369 -59.44 21.06 -11.06
N ALA A 370 -60.56 21.11 -10.33
CA ALA A 370 -61.97 21.03 -10.76
C ALA A 370 -62.84 20.84 -9.50
N GLU A 371 -63.99 21.48 -9.29
CA GLU A 371 -64.70 22.59 -9.95
C GLU A 371 -65.50 23.38 -8.88
N THR A 372 -65.99 24.57 -9.21
CA THR A 372 -66.70 25.48 -8.29
C THR A 372 -68.23 25.42 -8.42
N ASN A 373 -68.93 25.94 -7.40
CA ASN A 373 -70.38 26.22 -7.24
C ASN A 373 -71.16 25.12 -6.47
N GLY A 374 -71.99 25.43 -5.46
CA GLY A 374 -72.21 26.71 -4.77
C GLY A 374 -73.38 26.66 -3.76
N HIS A 375 -73.54 27.75 -3.00
CA HIS A 375 -74.71 28.15 -2.17
C HIS A 375 -74.99 27.55 -0.77
N ALA A 376 -74.80 28.43 0.23
CA ALA A 376 -75.78 28.88 1.25
C ALA A 376 -76.08 28.06 2.54
N SER A 377 -75.43 28.51 3.63
CA SER A 377 -76.04 29.03 4.90
C SER A 377 -76.91 28.12 5.82
N PRO A 378 -77.14 28.52 7.09
CA PRO A 378 -76.17 28.89 8.14
C PRO A 378 -76.50 28.21 9.51
N GLU A 379 -75.87 28.68 10.61
CA GLU A 379 -76.28 28.48 12.03
C GLU A 379 -76.13 27.05 12.64
N SER A 380 -75.90 26.85 13.95
CA SER A 380 -75.53 27.77 15.05
C SER A 380 -74.92 27.02 16.27
N SER A 381 -74.17 27.78 17.10
CA SER A 381 -74.00 27.66 18.57
C SER A 381 -73.55 26.37 19.31
N SER A 382 -72.50 26.57 20.13
CA SER A 382 -72.27 26.03 21.51
C SER A 382 -71.93 24.51 21.67
N THR A 383 -71.23 24.03 22.71
CA THR A 383 -70.89 24.61 24.04
C THR A 383 -69.61 23.99 24.64
N ILE A 384 -68.84 24.81 25.36
CA ILE A 384 -67.93 24.55 26.53
C ILE A 384 -67.65 23.09 26.97
N ALA A 385 -66.36 22.74 27.13
CA ALA A 385 -65.80 22.20 28.39
C ALA A 385 -64.26 22.08 28.38
N THR A 386 -63.62 22.55 29.46
CA THR A 386 -62.17 22.47 29.72
C THR A 386 -61.94 21.65 30.99
N GLN A 387 -60.92 20.78 31.03
CA GLN A 387 -59.98 20.49 32.15
C GLN A 387 -59.31 19.10 31.97
N GLN A 388 -57.96 19.04 31.91
CA GLN A 388 -57.03 18.56 32.96
C GLN A 388 -57.04 17.02 33.17
N SER A 389 -55.91 16.31 33.37
CA SER A 389 -54.50 16.70 33.57
C SER A 389 -53.54 15.47 33.47
N THR A 390 -52.21 15.71 33.50
CA THR A 390 -51.09 14.76 33.79
C THR A 390 -50.92 13.56 32.82
N THR A 391 -49.77 13.28 32.20
CA THR A 391 -48.43 13.07 32.78
C THR A 391 -47.32 13.20 31.70
N SER A 392 -46.08 13.44 32.13
CA SER A 392 -44.90 13.54 31.23
C SER A 392 -44.34 12.17 30.83
N PRO A 393 -43.91 11.97 29.56
CA PRO A 393 -42.97 10.92 29.19
C PRO A 393 -41.53 11.45 29.14
N SER A 394 -40.60 10.62 29.62
CA SER A 394 -39.15 10.87 29.63
C SER A 394 -38.52 10.80 28.24
N ASN A 395 -37.78 11.83 27.84
CA ASN A 395 -36.89 11.77 26.67
C ASN A 395 -35.58 11.06 27.02
N THR A 396 -35.45 9.79 26.63
CA THR A 396 -34.16 9.13 26.40
C THR A 396 -33.99 8.88 24.92
N THR A 397 -33.29 9.79 24.25
CA THR A 397 -32.88 9.64 22.85
C THR A 397 -31.74 8.63 22.75
N ASN A 398 -32.05 7.40 22.34
CA ASN A 398 -31.03 6.44 21.92
C ASN A 398 -30.38 6.93 20.61
N THR A 399 -29.22 7.56 20.69
CA THR A 399 -28.35 7.78 19.53
C THR A 399 -27.73 6.45 19.14
N SER A 400 -28.12 5.88 18.00
CA SER A 400 -27.39 4.73 17.44
C SER A 400 -26.01 5.20 16.99
N SER A 401 -24.96 4.62 17.57
CA SER A 401 -23.58 5.00 17.28
C SER A 401 -23.17 4.49 15.90
N THR A 402 -23.25 5.35 14.88
CA THR A 402 -22.76 5.02 13.53
C THR A 402 -21.24 5.14 13.47
N PHE A 403 -20.59 4.06 13.08
CA PHE A 403 -19.14 4.02 12.88
C PHE A 403 -18.81 4.65 11.53
N SER A 404 -17.81 5.52 11.48
CA SER A 404 -17.49 6.24 10.24
C SER A 404 -15.99 6.46 10.03
N GLY A 405 -15.62 6.66 8.77
CA GLY A 405 -14.25 6.90 8.36
C GLY A 405 -14.19 7.56 6.98
N MET A 406 -12.98 7.99 6.64
CA MET A 406 -12.74 8.82 5.48
C MET A 406 -11.35 8.54 4.88
N TRP A 407 -11.31 8.35 3.56
CA TRP A 407 -10.07 8.39 2.78
C TRP A 407 -10.06 9.66 1.92
N VAL A 408 -8.87 10.21 1.68
CA VAL A 408 -8.71 11.44 0.89
C VAL A 408 -7.76 11.19 -0.28
N VAL A 409 -8.18 11.52 -1.50
CA VAL A 409 -7.36 11.42 -2.71
C VAL A 409 -7.04 12.82 -3.22
N GLY A 410 -5.80 13.26 -3.11
CA GLY A 410 -5.31 14.50 -3.69
C GLY A 410 -5.14 14.40 -5.20
N LEU A 411 -5.54 15.44 -5.93
CA LEU A 411 -5.51 15.50 -7.38
C LEU A 411 -4.57 16.59 -7.88
N GLN A 412 -3.73 16.23 -8.85
CA GLN A 412 -2.99 17.15 -9.71
C GLN A 412 -3.49 17.01 -11.15
N PHE A 413 -3.80 18.13 -11.78
CA PHE A 413 -4.21 18.18 -13.17
C PHE A 413 -3.02 18.51 -14.08
N LYS A 414 -3.06 18.00 -15.31
CA LYS A 414 -2.17 18.44 -16.39
C LYS A 414 -2.43 19.93 -16.66
N ASN A 415 -1.42 20.65 -17.16
CA ASN A 415 -1.53 22.08 -17.50
C ASN A 415 -2.40 22.29 -18.76
N VAL A 416 -3.72 22.09 -18.62
CA VAL A 416 -4.73 22.31 -19.65
C VAL A 416 -5.62 23.48 -19.21
N ASN A 417 -5.82 24.44 -20.11
CA ASN A 417 -6.57 25.66 -19.80
C ASN A 417 -8.03 25.36 -19.40
N LYS A 418 -8.45 25.86 -18.23
CA LYS A 418 -9.84 25.92 -17.70
C LYS A 418 -10.86 25.01 -18.41
N VAL A 419 -10.78 23.70 -18.18
CA VAL A 419 -11.85 22.76 -18.53
C VAL A 419 -12.77 22.56 -17.32
N GLN A 420 -14.08 22.47 -17.56
CA GLN A 420 -15.02 22.00 -16.56
C GLN A 420 -14.81 20.50 -16.39
N LEU A 421 -14.07 20.13 -15.36
CA LEU A 421 -13.77 18.74 -15.03
C LEU A 421 -15.01 18.07 -14.42
N ASP A 422 -15.49 17.03 -15.08
CA ASP A 422 -16.40 16.04 -14.50
C ASP A 422 -15.59 14.78 -14.16
N LEU A 423 -15.81 14.24 -12.96
CA LEU A 423 -15.23 12.98 -12.45
C LEU A 423 -16.32 11.98 -12.00
N THR A 424 -17.58 12.30 -12.30
CA THR A 424 -18.75 11.53 -11.84
C THR A 424 -18.68 10.10 -12.35
N GLU A 425 -18.21 9.88 -13.58
CA GLU A 425 -18.11 8.55 -14.18
C GLU A 425 -17.01 7.68 -13.54
N GLU A 426 -15.79 8.20 -13.34
CA GLU A 426 -14.71 7.46 -12.69
C GLU A 426 -15.06 7.05 -11.25
N ILE A 427 -15.74 7.96 -10.54
CA ILE A 427 -16.27 7.75 -9.19
C ILE A 427 -17.39 6.70 -9.22
N ARG A 428 -18.39 6.83 -10.09
CA ARG A 428 -19.53 5.91 -10.23
C ARG A 428 -19.08 4.50 -10.57
N ILE A 429 -18.11 4.34 -11.48
CA ILE A 429 -17.51 3.05 -11.80
C ILE A 429 -16.85 2.43 -10.57
N PHE A 430 -16.10 3.19 -9.79
CA PHE A 430 -15.49 2.71 -8.54
C PHE A 430 -16.54 2.27 -7.52
N LEU A 431 -17.53 3.12 -7.21
CA LEU A 431 -18.59 2.81 -6.25
C LEU A 431 -19.31 1.50 -6.64
N ASN A 432 -19.69 1.35 -7.91
CA ASN A 432 -20.33 0.12 -8.41
C ASN A 432 -19.48 -1.13 -8.21
N VAL A 433 -18.16 -1.04 -8.41
CA VAL A 433 -17.24 -2.19 -8.18
C VAL A 433 -17.14 -2.53 -6.69
N VAL A 434 -17.12 -1.54 -5.81
CA VAL A 434 -17.06 -1.77 -4.35
C VAL A 434 -18.36 -2.37 -3.82
N TYR A 435 -19.52 -1.82 -4.17
CA TYR A 435 -20.82 -2.40 -3.78
C TYR A 435 -21.05 -3.79 -4.39
N LYS A 436 -20.54 -4.07 -5.61
CA LYS A 436 -20.54 -5.43 -6.18
C LYS A 436 -19.56 -6.38 -5.48
N ALA A 437 -18.51 -5.86 -4.83
CA ALA A 437 -17.60 -6.68 -4.04
C ALA A 437 -18.18 -7.01 -2.65
N SER A 438 -18.78 -6.04 -1.95
CA SER A 438 -19.51 -6.35 -0.70
C SER A 438 -20.72 -7.25 -0.94
N ALA A 439 -21.33 -7.17 -2.12
CA ALA A 439 -22.42 -8.06 -2.51
C ALA A 439 -22.09 -9.57 -2.45
N ASN A 440 -20.80 -9.93 -2.57
CA ASN A 440 -20.31 -11.31 -2.55
C ASN A 440 -19.63 -11.68 -1.21
N ASN A 441 -19.60 -10.77 -0.22
CA ASN A 441 -19.01 -11.02 1.09
C ASN A 441 -20.12 -11.35 2.10
N SER A 442 -20.18 -12.60 2.56
CA SER A 442 -21.18 -13.08 3.52
C SER A 442 -21.16 -12.35 4.87
N ASN A 443 -20.06 -11.70 5.23
CA ASN A 443 -19.91 -11.00 6.50
C ASN A 443 -20.51 -9.59 6.46
N LEU A 444 -20.81 -9.06 5.27
CA LEU A 444 -21.28 -7.67 5.09
C LEU A 444 -22.79 -7.59 4.88
N ASN A 445 -23.50 -6.88 5.77
CA ASN A 445 -24.90 -6.51 5.55
C ASN A 445 -24.99 -5.18 4.80
N ARG A 446 -25.63 -5.17 3.62
CA ARG A 446 -25.69 -3.99 2.73
C ARG A 446 -26.57 -2.86 3.26
N GLU A 447 -27.59 -3.16 4.05
CA GLU A 447 -28.45 -2.13 4.67
C GLU A 447 -27.71 -1.34 5.75
N ASN A 448 -26.61 -1.93 6.25
CA ASN A 448 -25.84 -1.44 7.38
C ASN A 448 -24.54 -0.73 6.98
N ILE A 449 -24.25 -0.56 5.67
CA ILE A 449 -23.00 0.03 5.17
C ILE A 449 -23.27 1.10 4.11
N ASN A 450 -22.45 2.15 4.10
CA ASN A 450 -22.51 3.22 3.10
C ASN A 450 -21.11 3.65 2.67
N LEU A 451 -20.99 4.04 1.40
CA LEU A 451 -19.83 4.68 0.78
C LEU A 451 -20.31 5.77 -0.18
N ASP A 452 -19.89 7.01 0.11
CA ASP A 452 -20.10 8.22 -0.68
C ASP A 452 -18.75 8.78 -1.14
N ALA A 453 -18.74 9.54 -2.23
CA ALA A 453 -17.53 10.08 -2.84
C ALA A 453 -17.76 11.53 -3.32
N ARG A 454 -17.08 12.49 -2.69
CA ARG A 454 -17.28 13.93 -2.93
C ARG A 454 -16.01 14.60 -3.44
N TYR A 455 -16.12 15.38 -4.52
CA TYR A 455 -15.05 16.27 -4.96
C TYR A 455 -15.04 17.57 -4.13
N ILE A 456 -13.86 18.03 -3.73
CA ILE A 456 -13.68 19.26 -2.93
C ILE A 456 -12.40 20.01 -3.32
N ARG A 457 -12.41 21.34 -3.19
CA ARG A 457 -11.21 22.18 -3.40
C ARG A 457 -10.49 22.39 -2.07
N ARG A 458 -9.16 22.57 -2.07
CA ARG A 458 -8.35 22.76 -0.85
C ARG A 458 -8.89 23.83 0.10
N ARG A 459 -9.39 24.96 -0.45
CA ARG A 459 -9.94 26.06 0.35
C ARG A 459 -11.19 25.65 1.15
N ASP A 460 -11.97 24.71 0.61
CA ASP A 460 -13.26 24.25 1.14
C ASP A 460 -13.06 23.00 2.03
N LEU A 461 -11.89 22.35 1.97
CA LEU A 461 -11.54 21.09 2.66
C LEU A 461 -11.72 21.13 4.20
N HIS A 462 -11.66 22.32 4.79
CA HIS A 462 -11.84 22.54 6.23
C HIS A 462 -13.27 22.25 6.73
N THR A 463 -14.25 22.09 5.83
CA THR A 463 -15.65 21.75 6.19
C THR A 463 -15.88 20.24 6.33
N VAL A 464 -14.89 19.41 6.01
CA VAL A 464 -14.99 17.95 6.01
C VAL A 464 -13.90 17.29 6.86
N LEU A 465 -12.71 17.91 6.95
CA LEU A 465 -11.63 17.43 7.81
C LEU A 465 -11.88 17.77 9.29
N PRO A 466 -11.58 16.84 10.22
CA PRO A 466 -11.59 17.15 11.64
C PRO A 466 -10.50 18.17 11.99
N LYS A 467 -10.76 19.03 12.99
CA LYS A 467 -9.89 20.16 13.37
C LYS A 467 -8.42 19.78 13.63
N HIS A 468 -8.15 18.56 14.10
CA HIS A 468 -6.79 18.06 14.36
C HIS A 468 -6.00 17.71 13.08
N ALA A 469 -6.68 17.32 11.99
CA ALA A 469 -6.03 17.06 10.70
C ALA A 469 -5.57 18.36 10.01
N ILE A 470 -6.11 19.51 10.44
CA ILE A 470 -5.73 20.84 9.99
C ILE A 470 -4.53 21.37 10.79
N SER A 471 -4.47 21.12 12.11
CA SER A 471 -3.45 21.71 13.01
C SER A 471 -2.04 21.14 12.81
N THR A 472 -1.89 19.86 12.46
CA THR A 472 -0.61 19.26 12.04
C THR A 472 -0.01 19.88 10.77
N SER A 473 -0.78 20.71 10.05
CA SER A 473 -0.31 21.43 8.86
C SER A 473 0.24 22.84 9.13
N ASN A 474 0.07 23.38 10.36
CA ASN A 474 0.44 24.78 10.66
C ASN A 474 1.89 24.99 11.13
N GLN A 475 2.67 23.92 11.39
CA GLN A 475 4.10 24.04 11.67
C GLN A 475 4.91 24.08 10.35
N SER A 476 5.09 25.29 9.82
CA SER A 476 5.89 25.53 8.63
C SER A 476 7.33 25.94 8.99
N PRO A 477 8.37 25.30 8.41
CA PRO A 477 9.69 25.92 8.31
C PRO A 477 9.62 27.04 7.28
N ARG A 478 10.13 28.23 7.61
CA ARG A 478 10.33 29.30 6.62
C ARG A 478 11.41 28.87 5.62
N LEU A 479 11.02 28.44 4.42
CA LEU A 479 11.95 28.44 3.29
C LEU A 479 12.27 29.89 2.92
N SER A 480 13.57 30.19 2.86
CA SER A 480 14.09 31.46 2.33
C SER A 480 13.70 31.62 0.87
N LYS A 481 13.16 32.79 0.51
CA LYS A 481 12.87 33.13 -0.89
C LYS A 481 14.18 33.28 -1.67
N THR A 482 14.47 32.33 -2.56
CA THR A 482 15.38 32.56 -3.68
C THR A 482 14.57 33.16 -4.83
N ASN A 483 15.06 34.26 -5.42
CA ASN A 483 14.33 34.97 -6.47
C ASN A 483 14.30 34.13 -7.76
N VAL A 484 13.10 33.76 -8.21
CA VAL A 484 12.86 33.39 -9.60
C VAL A 484 12.64 34.69 -10.37
N VAL A 485 13.53 35.01 -11.30
CA VAL A 485 13.32 36.07 -12.28
C VAL A 485 12.70 35.43 -13.52
N ASP A 486 11.59 36.00 -13.99
CA ASP A 486 10.94 35.59 -15.22
C ASP A 486 11.81 35.93 -16.44
N GLU A 487 11.99 34.98 -17.35
CA GLU A 487 12.43 35.28 -18.72
C GLU A 487 11.38 34.80 -19.73
N LYS A 488 10.89 35.75 -20.53
CA LYS A 488 10.27 35.51 -21.83
C LYS A 488 11.07 36.28 -22.88
N SER A 489 11.66 35.52 -23.80
CA SER A 489 11.85 35.84 -25.22
C SER A 489 11.98 37.31 -25.64
N GLU A 490 13.14 37.70 -26.19
CA GLU A 490 13.17 38.21 -27.56
C GLU A 490 14.56 38.14 -28.25
N THR A 491 14.49 38.31 -29.57
CA THR A 491 15.41 37.95 -30.65
C THR A 491 16.75 38.71 -30.78
N ASN A 492 17.74 38.01 -31.36
CA ASN A 492 18.76 38.47 -32.33
C ASN A 492 19.29 39.93 -32.27
N LEU A 493 20.60 40.08 -32.03
CA LEU A 493 21.45 41.03 -32.77
C LEU A 493 22.94 40.66 -32.68
N ASN A 494 23.61 40.55 -33.83
CA ASN A 494 25.05 40.33 -33.93
C ASN A 494 25.82 41.65 -33.83
N SER A 495 26.93 41.71 -33.09
CA SER A 495 28.18 42.36 -33.56
C SER A 495 29.38 42.21 -32.61
N SER A 496 30.40 41.49 -33.10
CA SER A 496 31.81 41.90 -33.24
C SER A 496 32.60 42.62 -32.11
N LEU A 497 33.84 42.12 -31.90
CA LEU A 497 35.03 42.77 -31.29
C LEU A 497 35.07 42.78 -29.74
N LYS A 498 36.19 42.53 -29.03
CA LYS A 498 37.62 42.37 -29.39
C LYS A 498 38.35 41.51 -28.32
N ARG A 499 39.41 40.77 -28.69
CA ARG A 499 40.42 40.22 -27.74
C ARG A 499 41.42 41.31 -27.31
N PRO A 500 42.06 41.15 -26.15
CA PRO A 500 43.54 41.24 -26.06
C PRO A 500 44.21 39.90 -25.71
N LYS A 501 45.55 39.87 -25.72
CA LYS A 501 46.41 38.68 -25.55
C LYS A 501 47.28 38.76 -24.28
N LEU A 502 47.60 37.58 -23.73
CA LEU A 502 48.84 37.13 -23.05
C LEU A 502 49.62 38.07 -22.11
N ASN A 503 49.97 37.54 -20.93
CA ASN A 503 51.37 37.18 -20.63
C ASN A 503 51.44 36.05 -19.58
N SER A 504 52.63 35.46 -19.38
CA SER A 504 52.85 34.06 -19.00
C SER A 504 53.78 33.82 -17.80
N SER A 505 53.46 32.79 -16.98
CA SER A 505 54.38 31.83 -16.32
C SER A 505 53.57 30.99 -15.30
N SER A 506 53.38 29.67 -15.46
CA SER A 506 54.31 28.60 -15.00
C SER A 506 54.51 28.64 -13.47
N SER A 507 54.07 27.68 -12.64
CA SER A 507 53.38 26.39 -12.88
C SER A 507 52.54 26.01 -11.60
N ASP A 508 52.02 24.81 -11.30
CA ASP A 508 52.17 23.46 -11.88
C ASP A 508 51.02 22.48 -11.53
N THR A 509 51.05 21.28 -12.14
CA THR A 509 50.37 19.99 -11.89
C THR A 509 49.02 19.92 -11.15
N ILE A 510 47.97 19.62 -11.93
CA ILE A 510 46.72 18.98 -11.49
C ILE A 510 46.74 17.51 -11.95
N ILE A 511 46.20 16.58 -11.15
CA ILE A 511 45.78 15.25 -11.61
C ILE A 511 44.26 15.16 -11.42
N GLU A 512 43.53 15.30 -12.53
CA GLU A 512 42.14 14.86 -12.65
C GLU A 512 42.12 13.36 -13.00
N ALA A 513 41.07 12.66 -12.59
CA ALA A 513 40.80 11.29 -13.01
C ALA A 513 39.31 11.18 -13.37
N ASP A 514 39.04 10.74 -14.59
CA ASP A 514 37.74 10.87 -15.25
C ASP A 514 36.59 10.08 -14.62
N SER A 515 35.40 10.67 -14.75
CA SER A 515 34.12 10.01 -14.58
C SER A 515 33.58 9.54 -15.93
N ASP A 516 33.70 8.25 -16.27
CA ASP A 516 32.97 7.69 -17.43
C ASP A 516 32.88 6.14 -17.43
N VAL A 517 31.85 5.56 -16.78
CA VAL A 517 31.27 4.25 -17.18
C VAL A 517 29.78 4.19 -16.83
N VAL A 518 28.91 4.40 -17.83
CA VAL A 518 27.49 3.97 -17.79
C VAL A 518 27.14 3.30 -19.12
N THR A 519 26.35 2.23 -19.06
CA THR A 519 25.86 1.38 -20.17
C THR A 519 26.89 0.65 -21.05
N LYS A 520 27.10 -0.65 -20.77
CA LYS A 520 27.24 -1.67 -21.83
C LYS A 520 26.25 -2.82 -21.62
N ARG A 521 25.39 -2.99 -22.61
CA ARG A 521 24.33 -3.98 -22.72
C ARG A 521 24.88 -5.19 -23.46
N LEU A 522 24.94 -6.36 -22.83
CA LEU A 522 25.33 -7.59 -23.53
C LEU A 522 24.12 -8.14 -24.30
N LYS A 523 24.28 -8.29 -25.62
CA LYS A 523 23.46 -9.20 -26.45
C LYS A 523 24.26 -10.48 -26.68
N PRO A 524 23.63 -11.66 -26.78
CA PRO A 524 24.29 -12.86 -27.27
C PRO A 524 24.45 -12.78 -28.79
N GLU A 525 25.65 -13.08 -29.30
CA GLU A 525 25.87 -13.34 -30.73
C GLU A 525 25.78 -14.84 -31.01
N SER A 526 25.09 -15.16 -32.09
CA SER A 526 25.02 -16.49 -32.70
C SER A 526 26.22 -16.74 -33.60
N ILE A 527 26.86 -17.91 -33.50
CA ILE A 527 27.77 -18.42 -34.53
C ILE A 527 27.33 -19.86 -34.89
N ASN A 528 27.25 -20.12 -36.20
CA ASN A 528 26.79 -21.38 -36.77
C ASN A 528 27.89 -22.46 -36.85
N GLU A 529 27.38 -23.68 -36.90
CA GLU A 529 27.94 -24.93 -37.45
C GLU A 529 29.19 -24.84 -38.35
N VAL A 530 30.12 -25.77 -38.11
CA VAL A 530 30.83 -26.50 -39.18
C VAL A 530 30.83 -27.99 -38.83
N ASN A 531 30.40 -28.82 -39.79
CA ASN A 531 30.33 -30.28 -39.65
C ASN A 531 31.72 -30.94 -39.67
N ASN A 532 31.86 -32.10 -39.02
CA ASN A 532 32.19 -33.33 -39.76
C ASN A 532 31.95 -34.63 -38.97
N GLU A 533 31.77 -35.70 -39.75
CA GLU A 533 31.25 -37.01 -39.38
C GLU A 533 32.22 -37.89 -38.58
N SER A 534 31.70 -38.79 -37.73
CA SER A 534 31.65 -40.24 -38.06
C SER A 534 31.16 -41.10 -36.88
N SER A 535 30.27 -42.05 -37.17
CA SER A 535 29.82 -43.09 -36.24
C SER A 535 30.78 -44.29 -36.25
N PRO A 536 30.66 -45.21 -35.27
CA PRO A 536 29.99 -46.46 -35.64
C PRO A 536 29.01 -47.02 -34.59
N LYS A 537 28.07 -47.85 -35.07
CA LYS A 537 27.20 -48.73 -34.28
C LYS A 537 27.94 -50.02 -33.88
N ILE A 538 27.45 -50.71 -32.84
CA ILE A 538 27.51 -52.16 -32.47
C ILE A 538 27.31 -52.23 -30.94
N SER A 539 26.57 -53.16 -30.32
CA SER A 539 25.47 -54.04 -30.73
C SER A 539 24.75 -54.52 -29.44
N GLU A 540 23.54 -55.07 -29.57
CA GLU A 540 22.84 -55.73 -28.46
C GLU A 540 23.56 -56.99 -27.98
N ALA A 541 23.42 -57.32 -26.68
CA ALA A 541 23.61 -58.67 -26.16
C ALA A 541 22.74 -58.87 -24.90
N ASN A 542 21.84 -59.86 -24.94
CA ASN A 542 21.05 -60.28 -23.79
C ASN A 542 21.93 -60.99 -22.76
N HIS A 543 21.58 -60.92 -21.48
CA HIS A 543 21.64 -62.10 -20.61
C HIS A 543 20.65 -62.02 -19.44
N THR A 544 19.91 -63.11 -19.27
CA THR A 544 19.01 -63.40 -18.15
C THR A 544 19.63 -64.53 -17.31
N THR A 545 19.22 -64.65 -16.04
CA THR A 545 19.54 -65.72 -15.06
C THR A 545 21.02 -65.87 -14.68
N ASP A 546 21.38 -66.15 -13.42
CA ASP A 546 20.57 -66.56 -12.24
C ASP A 546 20.40 -65.47 -11.17
#